data_AF-A0A7X8WLI3-F1
#
_entry.id   AF-A0A7X8WLI3-F1
#
_cell.length_a   1.000
_cell.length_b   1.000
_cell.length_c   1.000
_cell.angle_alpha   90.00
_cell.angle_beta   90.00
_cell.angle_gamma   90.00
#
_symmetry.space_group_name_H-M   'P 1'
#
loop_
_entity.id
_entity.type
_entity.pdbx_description
1 polymer ?
#
loop_
_entity_poly.entity_id
_entity_poly.type
_entity_poly.pdbx_seq_one_letter_code
_entity_poly.pdbx_strand_id
1 'polypeptide(L)'
;ISLQSFQITREVGSWIKIDEGRREWYIPDGFAGGTKHPRIHSFDEILGYELLEDGDSITKGGLGRAVAGGLLFGGVGAIVGGATGKRKTKATCTSLKIKITLNDITMPIEYINLITTETKKSGFLYKTCQTQAQEVMSILQVICDSSKAVPQSDTVIEQVEKVSAADEIMKFKQLLDAGVITEEEFKEQKRKLLELQ
;
A
#
# COMPACT_ATOMS: atom_id res chain seq x y z
N ILE A 1 7.02 -19.03 -7.47
CA ILE A 1 8.04 -18.86 -6.39
C ILE A 1 7.94 -20.09 -5.48
N SER A 2 9.05 -20.70 -5.07
CA SER A 2 9.01 -21.82 -4.10
C SER A 2 8.81 -21.28 -2.68
N LEU A 3 7.94 -21.92 -1.89
CA LEU A 3 7.72 -21.60 -0.48
C LEU A 3 8.98 -21.76 0.39
N GLN A 4 9.96 -22.54 -0.06
CA GLN A 4 11.15 -22.91 0.72
C GLN A 4 12.06 -21.74 1.11
N SER A 5 11.85 -20.55 0.53
CA SER A 5 12.66 -19.35 0.81
C SER A 5 11.88 -18.16 1.37
N PHE A 6 10.57 -18.28 1.62
CA PHE A 6 9.81 -17.21 2.30
C PHE A 6 10.03 -17.31 3.81
N GLN A 7 10.37 -16.20 4.47
CA GLN A 7 10.57 -16.14 5.92
C GLN A 7 9.54 -15.20 6.53
N ILE A 8 8.70 -15.71 7.44
CA ILE A 8 7.70 -14.88 8.13
C ILE A 8 8.44 -14.00 9.14
N THR A 9 8.72 -12.75 8.77
CA THR A 9 9.27 -11.73 9.67
C THR A 9 8.17 -11.04 10.46
N ARG A 10 6.95 -10.95 9.89
CA ARG A 10 5.78 -10.33 10.53
C ARG A 10 4.48 -11.00 10.10
N GLU A 11 3.49 -10.95 10.99
CA GLU A 11 2.14 -11.42 10.75
C GLU A 11 1.10 -10.61 11.54
N VAL A 12 -0.14 -10.58 11.06
CA VAL A 12 -1.29 -10.10 11.84
C VAL A 12 -2.28 -11.25 11.98
N GLY A 13 -2.12 -12.00 13.08
CA GLY A 13 -2.90 -13.20 13.36
C GLY A 13 -2.84 -14.21 12.20
N SER A 14 -4.01 -14.69 11.78
CA SER A 14 -4.16 -15.62 10.66
C SER A 14 -4.46 -14.93 9.31
N TRP A 15 -4.35 -13.59 9.23
CA TRP A 15 -4.88 -12.80 8.11
C TRP A 15 -3.88 -12.45 7.02
N ILE A 16 -2.62 -12.19 7.40
CA ILE A 16 -1.53 -11.83 6.49
C ILE A 16 -0.21 -12.29 7.10
N LYS A 17 0.69 -12.81 6.25
CA LYS A 17 2.07 -13.17 6.59
C LYS A 17 3.00 -12.37 5.66
N ILE A 18 4.12 -11.91 6.20
CA ILE A 18 5.00 -10.92 5.56
C ILE A 18 6.46 -11.36 5.73
N ASP A 19 7.23 -11.23 4.66
CA ASP A 19 8.69 -11.30 4.61
C ASP A 19 9.21 -9.90 4.25
N GLU A 20 9.60 -9.13 5.26
CA GLU A 20 10.14 -7.77 5.09
C GLU A 20 11.49 -7.77 4.38
N GLY A 21 12.30 -8.84 4.53
CA GLY A 21 13.61 -8.97 3.88
C GLY A 21 13.50 -9.18 2.38
N ARG A 22 12.45 -9.88 1.93
CA ARG A 22 12.14 -10.09 0.50
C ARG A 22 11.13 -9.11 -0.08
N ARG A 23 10.51 -8.26 0.74
CA ARG A 23 9.38 -7.40 0.35
C ARG A 23 8.21 -8.22 -0.23
N GLU A 24 7.92 -9.36 0.38
CA GLU A 24 6.88 -10.30 -0.06
C GLU A 24 5.80 -10.49 1.02
N TRP A 25 4.58 -10.81 0.61
CA TRP A 25 3.47 -11.10 1.52
C TRP A 25 2.50 -12.12 0.92
N TYR A 26 1.68 -12.75 1.77
CA TYR A 26 0.55 -13.58 1.34
C TYR A 26 -0.59 -13.60 2.36
N ILE A 27 -1.78 -14.00 1.89
CA ILE A 27 -2.94 -14.32 2.74
C ILE A 27 -2.97 -15.84 2.96
N PRO A 28 -3.01 -16.34 4.21
CA PRO A 28 -3.17 -17.76 4.47
C PRO A 28 -4.48 -18.34 3.91
N ASP A 29 -4.38 -19.42 3.14
CA ASP A 29 -5.50 -20.09 2.44
C ASP A 29 -6.03 -21.33 3.18
N GLY A 30 -5.40 -21.70 4.30
CA GLY A 30 -5.74 -22.87 5.13
C GLY A 30 -6.45 -22.53 6.44
N PHE A 31 -7.02 -23.57 7.06
CA PHE A 31 -7.68 -23.47 8.36
C PHE A 31 -6.72 -22.92 9.44
N ALA A 32 -7.23 -22.07 10.33
CA ALA A 32 -6.50 -21.43 11.42
C ALA A 32 -5.22 -20.66 11.01
N GLY A 33 -5.11 -20.22 9.75
CA GLY A 33 -3.92 -19.52 9.24
C GLY A 33 -2.79 -20.44 8.78
N GLY A 34 -3.06 -21.75 8.62
CA GLY A 34 -2.20 -22.62 7.83
C GLY A 34 -2.24 -22.27 6.34
N THR A 35 -1.39 -22.92 5.55
CA THR A 35 -1.27 -22.68 4.10
C THR A 35 -1.26 -23.98 3.32
N LYS A 36 -1.86 -23.97 2.12
CA LYS A 36 -1.75 -25.07 1.13
C LYS A 36 -1.06 -24.57 -0.14
N HIS A 37 -1.60 -23.52 -0.75
CA HIS A 37 -1.10 -22.92 -1.98
C HIS A 37 -1.11 -21.38 -1.88
N PRO A 38 -0.33 -20.80 -0.95
CA PRO A 38 -0.33 -19.37 -0.72
C PRO A 38 0.18 -18.65 -1.96
N ARG A 39 -0.59 -17.65 -2.40
CA ARG A 39 -0.16 -16.72 -3.45
C ARG A 39 0.73 -15.67 -2.81
N ILE A 40 2.02 -15.73 -3.13
CA ILE A 40 3.01 -14.76 -2.69
C ILE A 40 3.00 -13.59 -3.68
N HIS A 41 2.83 -12.38 -3.14
CA HIS A 41 2.79 -11.11 -3.85
C HIS A 41 3.97 -10.24 -3.39
N SER A 42 4.46 -9.38 -4.27
CA SER A 42 5.41 -8.32 -3.92
C SER A 42 4.70 -7.15 -3.22
N PHE A 43 5.46 -6.40 -2.42
CA PHE A 43 5.06 -5.09 -1.90
C PHE A 43 4.76 -4.10 -3.04
N ASP A 44 5.53 -4.17 -4.13
CA ASP A 44 5.46 -3.23 -5.26
C ASP A 44 4.24 -3.46 -6.16
N GLU A 45 3.54 -4.57 -5.99
CA GLU A 45 2.27 -4.86 -6.66
C GLU A 45 1.08 -4.14 -6.00
N ILE A 46 1.23 -3.60 -4.77
CA ILE A 46 0.11 -2.99 -4.04
C ILE A 46 -0.16 -1.56 -4.54
N LEU A 47 -1.26 -1.39 -5.29
CA LEU A 47 -1.72 -0.08 -5.75
C LEU A 47 -2.52 0.68 -4.67
N GLY A 48 -3.22 -0.05 -3.81
CA GLY A 48 -3.97 0.53 -2.70
C GLY A 48 -5.00 -0.44 -2.11
N TYR A 49 -5.73 0.02 -1.11
CA TYR A 49 -6.56 -0.87 -0.31
C TYR A 49 -7.75 -0.15 0.35
N GLU A 50 -8.79 -0.92 0.66
CA GLU A 50 -10.06 -0.43 1.22
C GLU A 50 -10.56 -1.37 2.33
N LEU A 51 -10.92 -0.84 3.49
CA LEU A 51 -11.71 -1.54 4.51
C LEU A 51 -13.19 -1.39 4.15
N LEU A 52 -13.83 -2.52 3.90
CA LEU A 52 -15.24 -2.62 3.53
C LEU A 52 -16.04 -3.19 4.71
N GLU A 53 -17.12 -2.51 5.08
CA GLU A 53 -18.12 -3.00 6.03
C GLU A 53 -19.48 -3.11 5.35
N ASP A 54 -20.08 -4.30 5.36
CA ASP A 54 -21.35 -4.63 4.70
C ASP A 54 -21.40 -4.26 3.19
N GLY A 55 -20.24 -4.04 2.56
CA GLY A 55 -20.07 -3.59 1.18
C GLY A 55 -19.73 -2.11 1.01
N ASP A 56 -19.96 -1.28 2.03
CA ASP A 56 -19.61 0.14 2.01
C ASP A 56 -18.11 0.32 2.38
N SER A 57 -17.36 1.11 1.59
CA SER A 57 -15.97 1.48 1.91
C SER A 57 -15.93 2.50 3.06
N ILE A 58 -15.40 2.11 4.22
CA ILE A 58 -15.30 2.99 5.41
C ILE A 58 -13.93 3.64 5.59
N THR A 59 -12.86 3.05 5.05
CA THR A 59 -11.49 3.61 5.09
C THR A 59 -10.69 3.11 3.90
N LYS A 60 -9.83 3.94 3.31
CA LYS A 60 -9.02 3.58 2.15
C LYS A 60 -7.70 4.33 2.10
N GLY A 61 -6.65 3.65 1.68
CA GLY A 61 -5.28 4.15 1.54
C GLY A 61 -4.61 3.57 0.31
N GLY A 62 -3.30 3.81 0.17
CA GLY A 62 -2.52 3.24 -0.94
C GLY A 62 -1.44 4.14 -1.52
N LEU A 63 -0.85 3.68 -2.62
CA LEU A 63 0.21 4.38 -3.32
C LEU A 63 -0.28 5.74 -3.83
N GLY A 64 0.48 6.80 -3.54
CA GLY A 64 0.16 8.17 -3.92
C GLY A 64 -1.08 8.80 -3.27
N ARG A 65 -1.75 8.12 -2.32
CA ARG A 65 -2.99 8.59 -1.69
C ARG A 65 -2.79 8.87 -0.20
N ALA A 66 -3.33 9.99 0.27
CA ALA A 66 -3.56 10.17 1.71
C ALA A 66 -4.66 9.20 2.16
N VAL A 67 -4.56 8.66 3.38
CA VAL A 67 -5.61 7.79 3.90
C VAL A 67 -6.88 8.60 4.12
N ALA A 68 -7.97 8.15 3.51
CA ALA A 68 -9.26 8.81 3.53
C ALA A 68 -10.33 7.88 4.12
N GLY A 69 -11.03 8.39 5.14
CA GLY A 69 -11.99 7.64 5.95
C GLY A 69 -11.76 7.94 7.42
N GLY A 70 -12.83 8.00 8.22
CA GLY A 70 -12.77 8.51 9.59
C GLY A 70 -12.09 7.61 10.62
N LEU A 71 -11.10 6.79 10.26
CA LEU A 71 -10.52 5.73 11.10
C LEU A 71 -9.03 5.51 10.81
N LEU A 72 -8.20 6.50 11.15
CA LEU A 72 -6.79 6.42 11.59
C LEU A 72 -6.57 7.71 12.43
N PHE A 73 -6.04 7.75 13.65
CA PHE A 73 -5.14 6.84 14.35
C PHE A 73 -5.45 6.79 15.86
N GLY A 74 -5.71 5.59 16.40
CA GLY A 74 -5.60 5.29 17.84
C GLY A 74 -6.87 5.40 18.69
N GLY A 75 -7.03 4.43 19.62
CA GLY A 75 -7.88 4.57 20.81
C GLY A 75 -9.39 4.48 20.63
N VAL A 76 -9.93 3.25 20.54
CA VAL A 76 -11.34 2.89 20.86
C VAL A 76 -12.40 3.91 20.41
N GLY A 77 -12.62 3.99 19.09
CA GLY A 77 -13.84 4.58 18.55
C GLY A 77 -13.61 5.71 17.56
N ALA A 78 -13.59 5.35 16.27
CA ALA A 78 -13.75 6.33 15.19
C ALA A 78 -14.79 5.79 14.19
N ILE A 79 -16.07 5.97 14.54
CA ILE A 79 -17.22 5.79 13.64
C ILE A 79 -17.87 7.16 13.40
N VAL A 80 -17.08 8.14 12.95
CA VAL A 80 -17.58 9.43 12.44
C VAL A 80 -16.69 9.89 11.28
N GLY A 81 -17.19 9.85 10.06
CA GLY A 81 -16.52 10.44 8.89
C GLY A 81 -16.76 9.69 7.58
N GLY A 82 -17.80 10.09 6.83
CA GLY A 82 -17.93 9.71 5.41
C GLY A 82 -19.36 9.60 4.87
N ALA A 83 -20.31 9.09 5.66
CA ALA A 83 -21.67 8.81 5.19
C ALA A 83 -22.70 9.84 5.74
N THR A 84 -22.74 11.03 5.15
CA THR A 84 -23.68 12.13 5.46
C THR A 84 -25.12 11.87 4.98
N GLY A 85 -25.61 10.64 5.09
CA GLY A 85 -26.88 10.21 4.48
C GLY A 85 -27.68 9.20 5.32
N LYS A 86 -28.29 9.66 6.43
CA LYS A 86 -29.46 9.08 7.15
C LYS A 86 -29.50 7.55 7.40
N ARG A 87 -28.43 6.77 7.20
CA ARG A 87 -28.40 5.35 7.52
C ARG A 87 -28.29 5.18 9.04
N LYS A 88 -29.30 4.53 9.63
CA LYS A 88 -29.20 4.00 11.00
C LYS A 88 -27.95 3.13 11.06
N THR A 89 -27.04 3.42 11.98
CA THR A 89 -25.87 2.56 12.23
C THR A 89 -26.39 1.19 12.66
N LYS A 90 -26.17 0.16 11.84
CA LYS A 90 -26.58 -1.20 12.19
C LYS A 90 -25.86 -1.63 13.47
N ALA A 91 -26.59 -2.26 14.39
CA ALA A 91 -26.00 -2.84 15.60
C ALA A 91 -25.17 -4.11 15.30
N THR A 92 -25.33 -4.69 14.11
CA THR A 92 -24.58 -5.82 13.59
C THR A 92 -23.82 -5.44 12.32
N CYS A 93 -22.79 -6.22 12.02
CA CYS A 93 -22.03 -6.23 10.77
C CYS A 93 -22.13 -7.67 10.21
N THR A 94 -22.44 -7.82 8.92
CA THR A 94 -22.50 -9.13 8.26
C THR A 94 -21.24 -9.44 7.47
N SER A 95 -20.49 -8.41 7.05
CA SER A 95 -19.18 -8.59 6.42
C SER A 95 -18.21 -7.47 6.79
N LEU A 96 -17.00 -7.84 7.23
CA LEU A 96 -15.88 -6.93 7.41
C LEU A 96 -14.67 -7.52 6.68
N LYS A 97 -14.15 -6.79 5.69
CA LYS A 97 -13.06 -7.29 4.84
C LYS A 97 -12.15 -6.16 4.35
N ILE A 98 -10.86 -6.47 4.22
CA ILE A 98 -9.91 -5.61 3.51
C ILE A 98 -9.85 -6.10 2.07
N LYS A 99 -10.07 -5.17 1.14
CA LYS A 99 -9.83 -5.34 -0.30
C LYS A 99 -8.46 -4.72 -0.60
N ILE A 100 -7.55 -5.50 -1.18
CA ILE A 100 -6.25 -5.04 -1.66
C ILE A 100 -6.31 -5.03 -3.18
N THR A 101 -5.93 -3.92 -3.81
CA THR A 101 -5.90 -3.75 -5.27
C THR A 101 -4.48 -3.87 -5.77
N LEU A 102 -4.27 -4.73 -6.77
CA LEU A 102 -2.96 -5.16 -7.25
C LEU A 102 -2.68 -4.68 -8.68
N ASN A 103 -1.40 -4.55 -9.00
CA ASN A 103 -0.89 -4.30 -10.35
C ASN A 103 -0.79 -5.60 -11.20
N ASP A 104 -1.81 -6.46 -11.12
CA ASP A 104 -1.94 -7.69 -11.89
C ASP A 104 -3.26 -7.66 -12.66
N ILE A 105 -3.21 -7.65 -14.00
CA ILE A 105 -4.41 -7.63 -14.85
C ILE A 105 -5.21 -8.94 -14.74
N THR A 106 -4.54 -10.06 -14.44
CA THR A 106 -5.17 -11.37 -14.30
C THR A 106 -5.87 -11.53 -12.95
N MET A 107 -5.25 -11.04 -11.87
CA MET A 107 -5.77 -11.15 -10.50
C MET A 107 -5.62 -9.82 -9.73
N PRO A 108 -6.38 -8.76 -10.12
CA PRO A 108 -6.19 -7.39 -9.63
C PRO A 108 -6.66 -7.14 -8.20
N ILE A 109 -7.20 -8.15 -7.51
CA ILE A 109 -7.83 -7.99 -6.19
C ILE A 109 -7.57 -9.20 -5.30
N GLU A 110 -7.13 -8.93 -4.08
CA GLU A 110 -7.11 -9.88 -2.95
C GLU A 110 -8.07 -9.43 -1.84
N TYR A 111 -8.62 -10.40 -1.09
CA TYR A 111 -9.57 -10.15 0.00
C TYR A 111 -9.19 -10.86 1.30
N ILE A 112 -8.92 -10.07 2.35
CA ILE A 112 -8.83 -10.57 3.73
C ILE A 112 -10.23 -10.47 4.35
N ASN A 113 -10.89 -11.61 4.57
CA ASN A 113 -12.27 -11.65 5.08
C ASN A 113 -12.28 -11.89 6.61
N LEU A 114 -12.34 -10.81 7.39
CA LEU A 114 -12.27 -10.87 8.86
C LEU A 114 -13.60 -11.24 9.52
N ILE A 115 -14.73 -10.89 8.90
CA ILE A 115 -16.09 -11.27 9.32
C ILE A 115 -16.88 -11.68 8.08
N THR A 116 -17.54 -12.84 8.16
CA THR A 116 -18.38 -13.43 7.10
C THR A 116 -19.77 -13.83 7.59
N THR A 117 -20.07 -13.61 8.87
CA THR A 117 -21.34 -13.95 9.54
C THR A 117 -21.84 -12.79 10.39
N GLU A 118 -23.16 -12.70 10.62
CA GLU A 118 -23.74 -11.60 11.38
C GLU A 118 -23.17 -11.52 12.81
N THR A 119 -22.46 -10.42 13.08
CA THR A 119 -21.71 -10.20 14.31
C THR A 119 -22.13 -8.88 14.96
N LYS A 120 -22.47 -8.89 16.25
CA LYS A 120 -22.80 -7.68 17.01
C LYS A 120 -21.57 -6.76 17.13
N LYS A 121 -21.71 -5.49 16.74
CA LYS A 121 -20.62 -4.50 16.78
C LYS A 121 -20.14 -4.15 18.19
N SER A 122 -21.00 -4.33 19.19
CA SER A 122 -20.64 -4.19 20.61
C SER A 122 -19.81 -5.37 21.14
N GLY A 123 -19.84 -6.53 20.46
CA GLY A 123 -19.22 -7.77 20.87
C GLY A 123 -17.69 -7.78 20.70
N PHE A 124 -17.05 -8.70 21.44
CA PHE A 124 -15.59 -8.85 21.44
C PHE A 124 -15.03 -9.17 20.04
N LEU A 125 -15.63 -10.14 19.34
CA LEU A 125 -15.17 -10.56 18.00
C LEU A 125 -15.05 -9.39 17.02
N TYR A 126 -16.09 -8.56 16.90
CA TYR A 126 -16.08 -7.42 15.98
C TYR A 126 -15.00 -6.39 16.35
N LYS A 127 -14.79 -6.11 17.64
CA LYS A 127 -13.73 -5.20 18.12
C LYS A 127 -12.34 -5.77 17.79
N THR A 128 -12.14 -7.06 18.05
CA THR A 128 -10.89 -7.78 17.74
C THR A 128 -10.61 -7.82 16.23
N CYS A 129 -11.64 -7.99 15.39
CA CYS A 129 -11.50 -7.89 13.94
C CYS A 129 -11.22 -6.44 13.48
N GLN A 130 -11.85 -5.41 14.08
CA GLN A 130 -11.51 -4.01 13.79
C GLN A 130 -10.05 -3.68 14.13
N THR A 131 -9.55 -4.10 15.30
CA THR A 131 -8.15 -3.84 15.70
C THR A 131 -7.17 -4.50 14.72
N GLN A 132 -7.39 -5.77 14.37
CA GLN A 132 -6.54 -6.47 13.38
C GLN A 132 -6.66 -5.84 11.99
N ALA A 133 -7.87 -5.42 11.57
CA ALA A 133 -8.03 -4.73 10.30
C ALA A 133 -7.25 -3.40 10.29
N GLN A 134 -7.33 -2.61 11.36
CA GLN A 134 -6.57 -1.36 11.49
C GLN A 134 -5.06 -1.61 11.43
N GLU A 135 -4.55 -2.67 12.07
CA GLU A 135 -3.13 -3.02 11.98
C GLU A 135 -2.72 -3.40 10.55
N VAL A 136 -3.45 -4.29 9.88
CA VAL A 136 -3.18 -4.64 8.48
C VAL A 136 -3.22 -3.40 7.58
N MET A 137 -4.24 -2.54 7.71
CA MET A 137 -4.37 -1.30 6.95
C MET A 137 -3.20 -0.32 7.21
N SER A 138 -2.62 -0.34 8.41
CA SER A 138 -1.45 0.49 8.76
C SER A 138 -0.17 -0.07 8.13
N ILE A 139 0.01 -1.40 8.14
CA ILE A 139 1.14 -2.06 7.48
C ILE A 139 1.07 -1.84 5.95
N LEU A 140 -0.12 -1.99 5.35
CA LEU A 140 -0.32 -1.71 3.93
C LEU A 140 0.01 -0.26 3.56
N GLN A 141 -0.28 0.72 4.44
CA GLN A 141 0.15 2.12 4.23
C GLN A 141 1.67 2.24 4.21
N VAL A 142 2.36 1.64 5.20
CA VAL A 142 3.83 1.65 5.28
C VAL A 142 4.45 0.98 4.05
N ILE A 143 3.89 -0.13 3.57
CA ILE A 143 4.32 -0.76 2.32
C ILE A 143 4.18 0.23 1.15
N CYS A 144 2.99 0.82 0.96
CA CYS A 144 2.72 1.78 -0.11
C CYS A 144 3.60 3.05 -0.04
N ASP A 145 3.95 3.51 1.17
CA ASP A 145 4.82 4.67 1.35
C ASP A 145 6.31 4.32 1.15
N SER A 146 6.74 3.12 1.54
CA SER A 146 8.11 2.63 1.29
C SER A 146 8.41 2.47 -0.20
N SER A 147 7.42 2.04 -0.99
CA SER A 147 7.56 1.91 -2.46
C SER A 147 7.66 3.25 -3.19
N LYS A 148 7.40 4.39 -2.52
CA LYS A 148 7.69 5.73 -3.08
C LYS A 148 9.17 6.12 -2.96
N ALA A 149 9.92 5.44 -2.09
CA ALA A 149 11.29 5.82 -1.72
C ALA A 149 12.38 5.10 -2.55
N VAL A 150 11.99 4.35 -3.58
CA VAL A 150 12.91 3.59 -4.44
C VAL A 150 12.97 4.21 -5.83
N PRO A 151 14.01 5.01 -6.16
CA PRO A 151 14.50 5.09 -7.53
C PRO A 151 14.95 3.69 -7.94
N GLN A 152 14.52 3.21 -9.11
CA GLN A 152 14.82 1.85 -9.55
C GLN A 152 16.30 1.67 -9.90
N SER A 153 17.04 1.00 -9.02
CA SER A 153 18.31 0.30 -9.27
C SER A 153 18.04 -1.20 -9.05
N ASP A 154 18.30 -2.16 -9.95
CA ASP A 154 18.95 -2.20 -11.28
C ASP A 154 18.23 -3.28 -12.16
N THR A 155 18.62 -3.69 -13.37
CA THR A 155 19.85 -3.47 -14.17
C THR A 155 19.57 -3.53 -15.68
N VAL A 156 19.82 -2.43 -16.43
CA VAL A 156 20.22 -2.48 -17.85
C VAL A 156 21.24 -1.36 -18.09
N ILE A 157 22.52 -1.73 -18.10
CA ILE A 157 23.64 -0.78 -18.26
C ILE A 157 23.69 -0.29 -19.73
N GLU A 158 24.15 0.95 -19.94
CA GLU A 158 24.30 1.72 -21.21
C GLU A 158 23.16 2.65 -21.67
N GLN A 159 21.88 2.45 -21.30
CA GLN A 159 20.82 3.42 -21.64
C GLN A 159 20.46 4.39 -20.49
N VAL A 160 20.77 4.05 -19.24
CA VAL A 160 20.33 4.81 -18.05
C VAL A 160 21.05 6.16 -17.90
N GLU A 161 22.35 6.27 -18.19
CA GLU A 161 23.08 7.55 -18.09
C GLU A 161 22.53 8.62 -19.06
N LYS A 162 22.01 8.20 -20.21
CA LYS A 162 21.38 9.11 -21.20
C LYS A 162 20.01 9.61 -20.78
N VAL A 163 19.27 8.84 -19.98
CA VAL A 163 18.00 9.28 -19.37
C VAL A 163 18.29 10.16 -18.14
N SER A 164 19.21 9.75 -17.26
CA SER A 164 19.55 10.51 -16.03
C SER A 164 20.02 11.94 -16.33
N ALA A 165 20.94 12.11 -17.28
CA ALA A 165 21.39 13.44 -17.66
C ALA A 165 20.27 14.30 -18.28
N ALA A 166 19.34 13.71 -19.02
CA ALA A 166 18.20 14.44 -19.57
C ALA A 166 17.24 14.94 -18.47
N ASP A 167 16.96 14.09 -17.46
CA ASP A 167 16.14 14.46 -16.30
C ASP A 167 16.83 15.52 -15.42
N GLU A 168 18.15 15.46 -15.27
CA GLU A 168 18.93 16.49 -14.57
C GLU A 168 18.95 17.81 -15.32
N ILE A 169 19.18 17.80 -16.64
CA ILE A 169 19.07 19.00 -17.49
C ILE A 169 17.65 19.59 -17.40
N MET A 170 16.60 18.76 -17.29
CA MET A 170 15.22 19.24 -17.09
C MET A 170 15.04 19.95 -15.73
N LYS A 171 15.58 19.38 -14.64
CA LYS A 171 15.57 20.02 -13.30
C LYS A 171 16.30 21.36 -13.31
N PHE A 172 17.50 21.43 -13.93
CA PHE A 172 18.22 22.70 -14.06
C PHE A 172 17.45 23.71 -14.93
N LYS A 173 16.71 23.27 -15.96
CA LYS A 173 15.87 24.17 -16.76
C LYS A 173 14.70 24.73 -15.95
N GLN A 174 14.06 23.92 -15.12
CA GLN A 174 13.02 24.38 -14.19
C GLN A 174 13.55 25.42 -13.19
N LEU A 175 14.78 25.27 -12.69
CA LEU A 175 15.42 26.27 -11.82
C LEU A 175 15.70 27.59 -12.54
N LEU A 176 16.11 27.54 -13.82
CA LEU A 176 16.29 28.73 -14.66
C LEU A 176 14.94 29.43 -14.92
N ASP A 177 13.90 28.67 -15.27
CA ASP A 177 12.55 29.22 -15.54
C ASP A 177 11.87 29.77 -14.27
N ALA A 178 12.22 29.23 -13.10
CA ALA A 178 11.83 29.78 -11.81
C ALA A 178 12.69 30.97 -11.33
N GLY A 179 13.72 31.38 -12.10
CA GLY A 179 14.63 32.47 -11.76
C GLY A 179 15.55 32.18 -10.57
N VAL A 180 15.73 30.91 -10.20
CA VAL A 180 16.57 30.46 -9.08
C VAL A 180 18.05 30.39 -9.47
N ILE A 181 18.35 30.13 -10.75
CA ILE A 181 19.70 30.17 -11.33
C ILE A 181 19.74 31.04 -12.57
N THR A 182 20.93 31.53 -12.92
CA THR A 182 21.19 32.30 -14.14
C THR A 182 21.38 31.41 -15.37
N GLU A 183 21.28 31.99 -16.57
CA GLU A 183 21.44 31.26 -17.83
C GLU A 183 22.85 30.68 -18.01
N GLU A 184 23.87 31.34 -17.46
CA GLU A 184 25.26 30.87 -17.51
C GLU A 184 25.50 29.69 -16.57
N GLU A 185 24.91 29.70 -15.36
CA GLU A 185 24.94 28.55 -14.45
C GLU A 185 24.22 27.33 -15.06
N PHE A 186 23.09 27.55 -15.74
CA PHE A 186 22.40 26.50 -16.49
C PHE A 186 23.28 25.90 -17.60
N LYS A 187 23.94 26.74 -18.40
CA LYS A 187 24.82 26.29 -19.51
C LYS A 187 26.01 25.47 -18.99
N GLU A 188 26.65 25.91 -17.90
CA GLU A 188 27.81 25.23 -17.31
C GLU A 188 27.43 23.83 -16.79
N GLN A 189 26.31 23.69 -16.08
CA GLN A 189 25.84 22.38 -15.60
C GLN A 189 25.39 21.49 -16.76
N LYS A 190 24.68 22.05 -17.76
CA LYS A 190 24.30 21.31 -18.97
C LYS A 190 25.50 20.77 -19.73
N ARG A 191 26.61 21.52 -19.83
CA ARG A 191 27.84 21.04 -20.50
C ARG A 191 28.44 19.85 -19.73
N LYS A 192 28.61 19.98 -18.41
CA LYS A 192 29.16 18.91 -17.56
C LYS A 192 28.39 17.60 -17.68
N LEU A 193 27.05 17.66 -17.69
CA LEU A 193 26.18 16.48 -17.81
C LEU A 193 26.23 15.84 -19.20
N LEU A 194 26.65 16.57 -20.25
CA LEU A 194 26.83 16.04 -21.61
C LEU A 194 28.26 15.53 -21.86
N GLU A 195 29.24 15.98 -21.09
CA GLU A 195 30.64 15.50 -21.12
C GLU A 195 30.86 14.23 -20.29
N LEU A 196 29.86 13.81 -19.49
CA LEU A 196 29.84 12.59 -18.69
C LEU A 196 29.15 11.40 -19.42
N GLN A 197 29.14 11.40 -20.76
CA GLN A 197 28.45 10.41 -21.63
C GLN A 197 29.29 9.90 -22.80
#